data_AF-A0A7C3A812-F1
#
_entry.id   AF-A0A7C3A812-F1
#
_cell.length_a   1.000
_cell.length_b   1.000
_cell.length_c   1.000
_cell.angle_alpha   90.00
_cell.angle_beta   90.00
_cell.angle_gamma   90.00
#
_symmetry.space_group_name_H-M   'P 1'
#
loop_
_entity.id
_entity.type
_entity.pdbx_description
1 polymer ?
#
loop_
_entity_poly.entity_id
_entity_poly.type
_entity_poly.pdbx_seq_one_letter_code
_entity_poly.pdbx_strand_id
1 'polypeptide(L)'
;MHSEEVKGEDDLQAITIIPFCESLIMEGDHAGVSETSLMLYLDKEMVDMKAIGEENYRDHGWSERNAPEKATAAKGEGDVERIITYLKGEIEKALGINITD
;
A
#
# COMPACT_ATOMS: atom_id res chain seq x y z
N MET A 1 -56.21 -9.24 13.56
CA MET A 1 -55.24 -9.71 12.54
C MET A 1 -54.09 -8.72 12.59
N HIS A 2 -53.09 -9.00 13.43
CA HIS A 2 -51.90 -8.16 13.56
C HIS A 2 -50.96 -8.55 12.42
N SER A 3 -50.87 -7.70 11.40
CA SER A 3 -49.77 -7.76 10.43
C SER A 3 -48.62 -6.98 11.03
N GLU A 4 -47.65 -7.69 11.59
CA GLU A 4 -46.35 -7.12 11.94
C GLU A 4 -45.64 -6.72 10.64
N GLU A 5 -45.36 -5.43 10.48
CA GLU A 5 -44.43 -4.94 9.47
C GLU A 5 -43.03 -5.42 9.87
N VAL A 6 -42.52 -6.40 9.14
CA VAL A 6 -41.11 -6.78 9.21
C VAL A 6 -40.33 -5.62 8.57
N LYS A 7 -39.81 -4.70 9.39
CA LYS A 7 -38.76 -3.78 8.98
C LYS A 7 -37.53 -4.62 8.64
N GLY A 8 -37.30 -4.82 7.35
CA GLY A 8 -35.98 -5.17 6.87
C GLY A 8 -35.06 -3.98 7.14
N GLU A 9 -34.33 -4.05 8.26
CA GLU A 9 -33.09 -3.30 8.40
C GLU A 9 -32.12 -3.90 7.39
N ASP A 10 -32.17 -3.40 6.15
CA ASP A 10 -30.99 -3.41 5.29
C ASP A 10 -30.00 -2.46 5.98
N ASP A 11 -29.27 -3.05 6.93
CA ASP A 11 -28.07 -2.50 7.55
C ASP A 11 -27.01 -2.44 6.43
N LEU A 12 -27.20 -1.50 5.51
CA LEU A 12 -26.23 -1.14 4.48
C LEU A 12 -25.00 -0.65 5.24
N GLN A 13 -24.11 -1.57 5.59
CA GLN A 13 -22.77 -1.25 6.07
C GLN A 13 -22.20 -0.24 5.08
N ALA A 14 -22.14 1.02 5.51
CA ALA A 14 -21.63 2.09 4.67
C ALA A 14 -20.20 1.72 4.32
N ILE A 15 -19.94 1.45 3.03
CA ILE A 15 -18.59 1.20 2.55
C ILE A 15 -17.84 2.53 2.68
N THR A 16 -16.93 2.60 3.66
CA THR A 16 -16.03 3.73 3.81
C THR A 16 -14.78 3.50 2.98
N ILE A 17 -14.58 4.33 1.96
CA ILE A 17 -13.35 4.34 1.18
C ILE A 17 -12.34 5.20 1.92
N ILE A 18 -11.25 4.59 2.38
CA ILE A 18 -10.10 5.31 2.94
C ILE A 18 -9.12 5.57 1.77
N PRO A 19 -8.88 6.83 1.37
CA PRO A 19 -7.87 7.14 0.37
C PRO A 19 -6.51 6.65 0.85
N PHE A 20 -5.82 5.85 0.04
CA PHE A 20 -4.50 5.35 0.39
C PHE A 20 -3.42 6.06 -0.41
N CYS A 21 -2.72 6.96 0.28
CA CYS A 21 -1.41 7.53 -0.04
C CYS A 21 -1.00 7.57 -1.52
N GLU A 22 -1.79 8.24 -2.36
CA GLU A 22 -1.47 8.51 -3.77
C GLU A 22 -0.12 9.25 -3.90
N SER A 23 0.29 9.98 -2.86
CA SER A 23 1.60 10.63 -2.76
C SER A 23 2.79 9.68 -2.63
N LEU A 24 2.57 8.39 -2.35
CA LEU A 24 3.61 7.34 -2.39
C LEU A 24 3.81 6.78 -3.79
N ILE A 25 2.89 7.03 -4.72
CA ILE A 25 3.00 6.61 -6.11
C ILE A 25 3.78 7.69 -6.86
N MET A 26 5.10 7.55 -6.91
CA MET A 26 5.95 8.43 -7.71
C MET A 26 5.85 8.05 -9.19
N GLU A 27 5.77 9.05 -10.06
CA GLU A 27 5.85 8.84 -11.52
C GLU A 27 7.17 8.14 -11.88
N GLY A 28 7.08 7.05 -12.66
CA GLY A 28 8.24 6.24 -13.05
C GLY A 28 8.84 5.38 -11.93
N ASP A 29 8.07 5.05 -10.89
CA ASP A 29 8.48 4.15 -9.79
C ASP A 29 7.71 2.81 -9.79
N HIS A 30 7.02 2.50 -10.88
CA HIS A 30 6.42 1.17 -11.04
C HIS A 30 7.53 0.12 -11.13
N ALA A 31 7.51 -0.86 -10.23
CA ALA A 31 8.57 -1.82 -9.94
C ALA A 31 9.94 -1.16 -9.64
N GLY A 32 9.95 0.13 -9.31
CA GLY A 32 11.16 0.91 -9.05
C GLY A 32 11.68 0.75 -7.63
N VAL A 33 12.36 1.79 -7.15
CA VAL A 33 13.01 1.81 -5.84
C VAL A 33 12.03 1.58 -4.68
N SER A 34 10.79 2.08 -4.75
CA SER A 34 9.85 1.92 -3.62
C SER A 34 9.27 0.52 -3.52
N GLU A 35 8.73 -0.01 -4.62
CA GLU A 35 8.16 -1.37 -4.65
C GLU A 35 9.24 -2.42 -4.39
N THR A 36 10.44 -2.26 -4.95
CA THR A 36 11.56 -3.18 -4.71
C THR A 36 12.02 -3.11 -3.25
N SER A 37 12.08 -1.92 -2.65
CA SER A 37 12.42 -1.77 -1.22
C SER A 37 11.41 -2.48 -0.32
N LEU A 38 10.11 -2.32 -0.63
CA LEU A 38 9.03 -2.96 0.11
C LEU A 38 9.17 -4.49 0.04
N MET A 39 9.37 -5.05 -1.16
CA MET A 39 9.54 -6.49 -1.32
C MET A 39 10.81 -7.02 -0.65
N LEU A 40 11.94 -6.29 -0.71
CA LEU A 40 13.16 -6.68 -0.01
C LEU A 40 12.96 -6.79 1.53
N TYR A 41 12.06 -6.00 2.10
CA TYR A 41 11.71 -6.08 3.52
C TYR A 41 10.73 -7.23 3.81
N LEU A 42 9.66 -7.36 3.02
CA LEU A 42 8.59 -8.34 3.26
C LEU A 42 9.02 -9.77 2.91
N ASP A 43 9.64 -9.95 1.75
CA ASP A 43 10.12 -11.23 1.25
C ASP A 43 11.25 -11.02 0.22
N LYS A 44 12.48 -11.04 0.72
CA LYS A 44 13.69 -10.87 -0.10
C LYS A 44 13.86 -11.93 -1.19
N GLU A 45 13.26 -13.11 -1.04
CA GLU A 45 13.44 -14.22 -2.00
C GLU A 45 12.65 -13.98 -3.30
N MET A 46 11.66 -13.10 -3.24
CA MET A 46 10.84 -12.69 -4.38
C MET A 46 11.52 -11.61 -5.25
N VAL A 47 12.69 -11.10 -4.85
CA VAL A 47 13.41 -10.05 -5.59
C VAL A 47 14.69 -10.62 -6.19
N ASP A 48 14.71 -10.77 -7.52
CA ASP A 48 15.93 -11.10 -8.25
C ASP A 48 16.56 -9.87 -8.89
N MET A 49 17.51 -9.26 -8.17
CA MET A 49 18.27 -8.10 -8.66
C MET A 49 19.13 -8.42 -9.88
N LYS A 50 19.43 -9.69 -10.16
CA LYS A 50 20.23 -10.09 -11.33
C LYS A 50 19.39 -10.20 -12.61
N ALA A 51 18.07 -10.27 -12.47
CA ALA A 51 17.15 -10.30 -13.60
C ALA A 51 16.90 -8.91 -14.21
N ILE A 52 17.35 -7.84 -13.55
CA ILE A 52 17.21 -6.47 -14.03
C ILE A 52 18.14 -6.23 -15.23
N GLY A 53 17.56 -5.84 -16.36
CA GLY A 53 18.26 -5.52 -17.60
C GLY A 53 17.69 -4.29 -18.32
N GLU A 54 18.30 -3.93 -19.45
CA GLU A 54 17.93 -2.74 -20.25
C GLU A 54 16.47 -2.77 -20.73
N GLU A 55 15.90 -3.95 -20.95
CA GLU A 55 14.49 -4.12 -21.33
C GLU A 55 13.54 -3.65 -20.22
N ASN A 56 13.85 -3.96 -18.95
CA ASN A 56 13.05 -3.51 -17.82
C ASN A 56 13.07 -1.98 -17.69
N TYR A 57 14.23 -1.35 -17.92
CA TYR A 57 14.33 0.11 -17.88
C TYR A 57 13.42 0.79 -18.91
N ARG A 58 13.31 0.23 -20.12
CA ARG A 58 12.40 0.76 -21.15
C ARG A 58 10.94 0.53 -20.79
N ASP A 59 10.61 -0.68 -20.34
CA ASP A 59 9.23 -1.09 -20.09
C ASP A 59 8.62 -0.38 -18.87
N HIS A 60 9.43 -0.18 -17.83
CA HIS A 60 9.00 0.47 -16.58
C HIS A 60 9.29 1.97 -16.55
N GLY A 61 10.00 2.51 -17.56
CA GLY A 61 10.37 3.92 -17.62
C GLY A 61 11.29 4.35 -16.48
N TRP A 62 12.10 3.42 -15.95
CA TRP A 62 13.02 3.72 -14.86
C TRP A 62 14.05 4.75 -15.30
N SER A 63 14.27 5.74 -14.43
CA SER A 63 15.42 6.63 -14.51
C SER A 63 16.33 6.36 -13.33
N GLU A 64 17.57 6.87 -13.36
CA GLU A 64 18.49 6.71 -12.23
C GLU A 64 17.85 7.08 -10.87
N ARG A 65 16.92 8.05 -10.84
CA ARG A 65 16.27 8.47 -9.60
C ARG A 65 15.45 7.37 -8.93
N ASN A 66 14.79 6.52 -9.71
CA ASN A 66 13.82 5.52 -9.23
C ASN A 66 14.27 4.08 -9.53
N ALA A 67 15.55 3.88 -9.85
CA ALA A 67 16.08 2.58 -10.22
C ALA A 67 15.96 1.57 -9.05
N PRO A 68 15.46 0.35 -9.29
CA PRO A 68 15.29 -0.68 -8.25
C PRO A 68 16.61 -1.07 -7.57
N GLU A 69 17.76 -0.89 -8.21
CA GLU A 69 19.09 -1.18 -7.66
C GLU A 69 19.46 -0.25 -6.49
N LYS A 70 18.75 0.87 -6.32
CA LYS A 70 18.88 1.76 -5.15
C LYS A 70 18.04 1.30 -3.96
N ALA A 71 17.22 0.27 -4.13
CA ALA A 71 16.33 -0.23 -3.10
C ALA A 71 17.12 -0.90 -1.97
N THR A 72 16.61 -0.71 -0.76
CA THR A 72 17.11 -1.37 0.45
C THR A 72 15.94 -1.87 1.30
N ALA A 73 16.16 -2.97 2.03
CA ALA A 73 15.18 -3.46 3.01
C ALA A 73 14.91 -2.42 4.11
N ALA A 74 15.92 -1.64 4.53
CA ALA A 74 15.76 -0.58 5.53
C ALA A 74 14.81 0.54 5.08
N LYS A 75 14.85 0.92 3.79
CA LYS A 75 13.84 1.83 3.23
C LYS A 75 12.45 1.16 3.25
N GLY A 76 12.36 -0.12 2.88
CA GLY A 76 11.10 -0.87 2.89
C GLY A 76 10.46 -0.95 4.28
N GLU A 77 11.26 -1.19 5.31
CA GLU A 77 10.83 -1.17 6.71
C GLU A 77 10.22 0.19 7.08
N GLY A 78 10.94 1.28 6.81
CA GLY A 78 10.46 2.63 7.06
C GLY A 78 9.23 3.01 6.21
N ASP A 79 9.08 2.43 5.02
CA ASP A 79 7.88 2.58 4.21
C ASP A 79 6.68 1.88 4.86
N VAL A 80 6.86 0.64 5.34
CA VAL A 80 5.82 -0.14 6.04
C VAL A 80 5.37 0.55 7.33
N GLU A 81 6.29 1.04 8.16
CA GLU A 81 5.96 1.77 9.39
C GLU A 81 5.09 3.00 9.11
N ARG A 82 5.42 3.76 8.05
CA ARG A 82 4.65 4.93 7.63
C ARG A 82 3.27 4.56 7.13
N ILE A 83 3.18 3.49 6.33
CA ILE A 83 1.92 2.95 5.79
C ILE A 83 1.00 2.50 6.94
N ILE A 84 1.51 1.69 7.87
CA ILE A 84 0.75 1.20 9.02
C ILE A 84 0.27 2.37 9.88
N THR A 85 1.16 3.32 10.21
CA THR A 85 0.82 4.50 11.00
C THR A 85 -0.29 5.32 10.35
N TYR A 86 -0.19 5.55 9.04
CA TYR A 86 -1.19 6.28 8.28
C TYR A 86 -2.54 5.57 8.27
N LEU A 87 -2.55 4.29 7.89
CA LEU A 87 -3.78 3.49 7.81
C LEU A 87 -4.46 3.38 9.18
N LYS A 88 -3.70 3.16 10.25
CA LYS A 88 -4.21 3.15 11.63
C LYS A 88 -4.93 4.46 11.95
N GLY A 89 -4.30 5.60 11.68
CA GLY A 89 -4.89 6.91 11.92
C GLY A 89 -6.16 7.17 11.09
N GLU A 90 -6.21 6.74 9.84
CA GLU A 90 -7.42 6.88 9.02
C GLU A 90 -8.56 5.96 9.48
N ILE A 91 -8.25 4.74 9.92
CA ILE A 91 -9.25 3.80 10.49
C ILE A 91 -9.82 4.35 11.80
N GLU A 92 -8.97 4.85 12.69
CA GLU A 92 -9.39 5.47 13.96
C GLU A 92 -10.35 6.65 13.72
N LYS A 93 -10.02 7.53 12.76
CA LYS A 93 -10.90 8.65 12.36
C LYS A 93 -12.23 8.17 11.80
N ALA A 94 -12.20 7.15 10.94
CA ALA A 94 -13.40 6.63 10.29
C ALA A 94 -14.36 5.96 11.27
N LEU A 95 -13.84 5.27 12.28
CA LEU A 95 -14.64 4.47 13.22
C LEU A 95 -14.87 5.15 14.57
N GLY A 96 -14.14 6.23 14.88
CA GLY A 96 -14.19 6.87 16.20
C GLY A 96 -13.63 5.97 17.31
N ILE A 97 -12.66 5.11 16.99
CA ILE A 97 -12.00 4.18 17.91
C ILE A 97 -10.53 4.57 18.14
N ASN A 98 -9.87 3.87 19.05
CA ASN A 98 -8.42 3.94 19.25
C ASN A 98 -7.84 2.52 19.15
N ILE A 99 -6.89 2.32 18.24
CA ILE A 99 -6.26 1.02 18.01
C ILE A 99 -5.01 0.95 18.89
N THR A 100 -4.97 0.03 19.84
CA THR A 100 -3.77 -0.22 20.66
C THR A 100 -2.95 -1.37 20.07
N ASP A 101 -1.63 -1.32 20.25
CA ASP A 101 -0.69 -2.36 19.80
C ASP A 101 -0.76 -3.62 20.69
#